data_AF-A0A9E3XXR4-F1
#
_entry.id   AF-A0A9E3XXR4-F1
#
_cell.length_a   1.000
_cell.length_b   1.000
_cell.length_c   1.000
_cell.angle_alpha   90.00
_cell.angle_beta   90.00
_cell.angle_gamma   90.00
#
_symmetry.space_group_name_H-M   'P 1'
#
loop_
_entity.id
_entity.type
_entity.pdbx_description
1 polymer ?
#
loop_
_entity_poly.entity_id
_entity_poly.type
_entity_poly.pdbx_seq_one_letter_code
_entity_poly.pdbx_strand_id
1 'polypeptide(L)'
;MELIDLVPNSLSFRVFTTINVDDESEIPTGFTGRVRRHVAGSIAYVAWYTEGRLHNPGKNHPAYRRFRPDGRLKYELFYEHGELQDPSPKVPAVRGYYADGSVHYEERYQTGKRQDGKDGTAAIRKWRNDGSLRHEMRYEDGRRADRPSRVAARA
;
A
#
# COMPACT_ATOMS: atom_id res chain seq x y z
N MET A 1 -12.88 10.16 23.51
CA MET A 1 -12.24 9.00 24.19
C MET A 1 -11.08 8.55 23.31
N GLU A 2 -9.84 8.83 23.71
CA GLU A 2 -8.67 8.30 23.02
C GLU A 2 -8.52 6.81 23.34
N LEU A 3 -8.35 5.98 22.31
CA LEU A 3 -8.23 4.54 22.44
C LEU A 3 -6.79 4.12 22.14
N ILE A 4 -6.09 3.63 23.15
CA ILE A 4 -4.74 3.07 23.05
C ILE A 4 -4.85 1.72 22.36
N ASP A 5 -4.12 1.52 21.26
CA ASP A 5 -4.14 0.26 20.52
C ASP A 5 -2.70 -0.21 20.29
N LEU A 6 -2.41 -1.43 20.73
CA LEU A 6 -1.05 -1.98 20.80
C LEU A 6 -0.79 -2.78 19.52
N VAL A 7 0.25 -2.41 18.77
CA VAL A 7 0.78 -3.28 17.70
C VAL A 7 1.90 -4.13 18.31
N PRO A 8 1.80 -5.47 18.30
CA PRO A 8 2.85 -6.32 18.83
C PRO A 8 4.07 -6.25 17.90
N ASN A 9 5.17 -5.70 18.41
CA ASN A 9 6.50 -5.98 17.90
C ASN A 9 7.38 -6.41 19.07
N SER A 10 8.20 -7.41 18.83
CA SER A 10 8.64 -8.43 19.78
C SER A 10 9.62 -7.99 20.88
N LEU A 11 9.51 -6.79 21.48
CA LEU A 11 10.17 -6.37 22.74
C LEU A 11 9.85 -4.90 23.17
N SER A 12 8.93 -4.17 22.52
CA SER A 12 8.57 -2.80 22.94
C SER A 12 7.14 -2.41 22.55
N PHE A 13 6.34 -1.93 23.50
CA PHE A 13 5.06 -1.27 23.20
C PHE A 13 5.36 0.15 22.72
N ARG A 14 5.05 0.46 21.46
CA ARG A 14 4.97 1.86 21.03
C ARG A 14 3.55 2.33 21.28
N VAL A 15 3.39 3.31 22.18
CA VAL A 15 2.12 4.00 22.37
C VAL A 15 1.94 4.90 21.15
N PHE A 16 0.89 4.64 20.38
CA PHE A 16 0.54 5.48 19.24
C PHE A 16 -0.84 6.08 19.49
N THR A 17 -0.95 7.40 19.36
CA THR A 17 -2.23 8.10 19.39
C THR A 17 -3.10 7.60 18.24
N THR A 18 -4.35 7.24 18.53
CA THR A 18 -5.35 6.93 17.51
C THR A 18 -6.42 8.00 17.49
N ILE A 19 -6.67 8.60 16.32
CA ILE A 19 -7.82 9.47 16.09
C ILE A 19 -8.80 8.81 15.13
N ASN A 20 -10.09 8.98 15.41
CA ASN A 20 -11.16 8.65 14.46
C ASN A 20 -11.62 9.97 13.83
N VAL A 21 -11.74 9.98 12.51
CA VAL A 21 -12.12 11.19 11.76
C VAL A 21 -13.21 10.85 10.74
N ASP A 22 -14.10 11.78 10.46
CA ASP A 22 -15.07 11.65 9.36
C ASP A 22 -14.54 12.35 8.10
N ASP A 23 -13.83 13.46 8.29
CA ASP A 23 -13.17 14.24 7.24
C ASP A 23 -11.63 14.20 7.36
N GLU A 24 -10.92 14.27 6.23
CA GLU A 24 -9.45 14.24 6.22
C GLU A 24 -8.84 15.53 6.76
N SER A 25 -9.56 16.65 6.71
CA SER A 25 -9.16 17.93 7.28
C SER A 25 -9.08 17.93 8.81
N GLU A 26 -9.67 16.94 9.47
CA GLU A 26 -9.57 16.76 10.93
C GLU A 26 -8.20 16.22 11.38
N ILE A 27 -7.39 15.71 10.44
CA ILE A 27 -6.06 15.17 10.74
C ILE A 27 -5.10 16.35 10.97
N PRO A 28 -4.51 16.50 12.17
CA PRO A 28 -3.60 17.61 12.45
C PRO A 28 -2.39 17.59 11.51
N THR A 29 -1.94 18.78 11.10
CA THR A 29 -0.67 18.92 10.37
C THR A 29 0.47 18.36 11.22
N GLY A 30 1.30 17.50 10.63
CA GLY A 30 2.42 16.87 11.35
C GLY A 30 2.01 15.71 12.27
N PHE A 31 0.75 15.25 12.22
CA PHE A 31 0.28 14.16 13.07
C PHE A 31 1.17 12.92 12.99
N THR A 32 1.41 12.31 14.15
CA THR A 32 2.12 11.04 14.29
C THR A 32 1.24 10.09 15.07
N GLY A 33 0.87 8.98 14.46
CA GLY A 33 -0.07 8.04 15.03
C GLY A 33 -0.95 7.36 13.99
N ARG A 34 -2.03 6.75 14.45
CA ARG A 34 -3.00 6.04 13.62
C ARG A 34 -4.25 6.90 13.40
N VAL A 35 -4.73 6.91 12.18
CA VAL A 35 -6.01 7.52 11.80
C VAL A 35 -6.96 6.43 11.35
N ARG A 36 -8.19 6.45 11.84
CA ARG A 36 -9.31 5.67 11.31
C ARG A 36 -10.32 6.62 10.71
N ARG A 37 -10.50 6.57 9.39
CA ARG A 37 -11.50 7.39 8.73
C ARG A 37 -12.81 6.63 8.61
N HIS A 38 -13.90 7.25 9.02
CA HIS A 38 -15.25 6.76 8.86
C HIS A 38 -15.97 7.48 7.71
N VAL A 39 -16.81 6.75 6.99
CA VAL A 39 -17.72 7.30 5.98
C VAL A 39 -19.03 6.53 6.13
N ALA A 40 -20.13 7.26 6.36
CA ALA A 40 -21.45 6.69 6.61
C ALA A 40 -21.44 5.61 7.73
N GLY A 41 -20.73 5.90 8.82
CA GLY A 41 -20.65 5.02 10.00
C GLY A 41 -19.73 3.80 9.85
N SER A 42 -19.15 3.55 8.68
CA SER A 42 -18.24 2.43 8.43
C SER A 42 -16.79 2.91 8.22
N ILE A 43 -15.80 2.10 8.60
CA ILE A 43 -14.39 2.45 8.40
C ILE A 43 -14.09 2.43 6.90
N ALA A 44 -13.75 3.60 6.36
CA ALA A 44 -13.32 3.76 4.98
C ALA A 44 -11.83 3.41 4.83
N TYR A 45 -10.98 3.87 5.75
CA TYR A 45 -9.57 3.49 5.78
C TYR A 45 -8.98 3.52 7.20
N VAL A 46 -7.86 2.80 7.34
CA VAL A 46 -6.92 2.97 8.45
C VAL A 46 -5.57 3.41 7.88
N ALA A 47 -4.98 4.45 8.45
CA ALA A 47 -3.72 5.01 8.02
C ALA A 47 -2.78 5.25 9.20
N TRP A 48 -1.47 5.21 8.96
CA TRP A 48 -0.43 5.49 9.92
C TRP A 48 0.44 6.61 9.41
N TYR A 49 0.66 7.61 10.26
CA TYR A 49 1.43 8.79 9.95
C TYR A 49 2.62 8.93 10.90
N THR A 50 3.71 9.48 10.37
CA THR A 50 4.85 10.02 11.10
C THR A 50 5.11 11.40 10.53
N GLU A 51 5.07 12.43 11.38
CA GLU A 51 5.29 13.83 10.99
C GLU A 51 4.39 14.27 9.81
N GLY A 52 3.12 13.83 9.84
CA GLY A 52 2.13 14.15 8.81
C GLY A 52 2.30 13.41 7.49
N ARG A 53 3.23 12.44 7.40
CA ARG A 53 3.45 11.62 6.20
C ARG A 53 3.09 10.17 6.46
N LEU A 54 2.51 9.49 5.47
CA LEU A 54 2.24 8.06 5.57
C LEU A 54 3.54 7.29 5.86
N HIS A 55 3.51 6.44 6.88
CA HIS A 55 4.69 5.69 7.31
C HIS A 55 4.26 4.36 7.92
N ASN A 56 4.95 3.29 7.56
CA ASN A 56 4.67 1.95 8.08
C ASN A 56 4.94 1.90 9.58
N PRO A 57 3.99 1.49 10.44
CA PRO A 57 4.26 1.34 11.88
C PRO A 57 5.23 0.18 12.18
N GLY A 58 5.48 -0.69 11.20
CA GLY A 58 6.51 -1.73 11.22
C GLY A 58 6.64 -2.42 9.86
N LYS A 59 7.67 -3.25 9.68
CA LYS A 59 7.99 -3.89 8.39
C LYS A 59 6.85 -4.73 7.80
N ASN A 60 6.00 -5.31 8.64
CA ASN A 60 4.90 -6.19 8.19
C ASN A 60 3.53 -5.52 8.27
N HIS A 61 3.48 -4.22 8.54
CA HIS A 61 2.24 -3.48 8.74
C HIS A 61 2.18 -2.32 7.73
N PRO A 62 1.21 -2.34 6.79
CA PRO A 62 1.09 -1.29 5.80
C PRO A 62 0.69 0.03 6.47
N ALA A 63 1.27 1.11 5.97
CA ALA A 63 0.90 2.45 6.40
C ALA A 63 -0.56 2.80 6.06
N TYR A 64 -1.15 2.20 5.01
CA TYR A 64 -2.50 2.51 4.59
C TYR A 64 -3.29 1.27 4.18
N ARG A 65 -4.53 1.16 4.66
CA ARG A 65 -5.51 0.13 4.27
C ARG A 65 -6.84 0.76 3.94
N ARG A 66 -7.38 0.49 2.76
CA ARG A 66 -8.73 0.92 2.33
C ARG A 66 -9.70 -0.23 2.37
N PHE A 67 -10.89 0.02 2.89
CA PHE A 67 -11.98 -0.94 2.92
C PHE A 67 -13.09 -0.56 1.94
N ARG A 68 -13.85 -1.56 1.52
CA ARG A 68 -15.12 -1.41 0.81
C ARG A 68 -16.24 -1.07 1.81
N PRO A 69 -17.42 -0.62 1.35
CA PRO A 69 -18.56 -0.37 2.22
C PRO A 69 -19.00 -1.60 3.04
N ASP A 70 -18.74 -2.81 2.55
CA ASP A 70 -19.01 -4.07 3.26
C ASP A 70 -17.91 -4.48 4.24
N GLY A 71 -16.90 -3.64 4.47
CA GLY A 71 -15.77 -3.89 5.36
C GLY A 71 -14.65 -4.74 4.77
N ARG A 72 -14.78 -5.29 3.54
CA ARG A 72 -13.71 -6.09 2.93
C ARG A 72 -12.55 -5.22 2.46
N LEU A 73 -11.31 -5.71 2.64
CA LEU A 73 -10.10 -5.00 2.25
C LEU A 73 -10.04 -4.82 0.73
N LYS A 74 -9.94 -3.56 0.28
CA LYS A 74 -9.84 -3.20 -1.14
C LYS A 74 -8.38 -3.17 -1.59
N TYR A 75 -7.52 -2.53 -0.81
CA TYR A 75 -6.08 -2.47 -1.05
C TYR A 75 -5.31 -2.08 0.21
N GLU A 76 -4.04 -2.45 0.24
CA GLU A 76 -3.06 -2.05 1.26
C GLU A 76 -1.79 -1.49 0.59
N LEU A 77 -1.22 -0.46 1.21
CA LEU A 77 -0.05 0.26 0.72
C LEU A 77 0.97 0.43 1.84
N PHE A 78 2.23 0.17 1.52
CA PHE A 78 3.39 0.40 2.36
C PHE A 78 4.06 1.71 1.95
N TYR A 79 4.35 2.53 2.96
CA TYR A 79 5.00 3.82 2.79
C TYR A 79 6.19 3.98 3.74
N GLU A 80 7.23 4.61 3.24
CA GLU A 80 8.36 5.10 4.04
C GLU A 80 8.48 6.60 3.81
N HIS A 81 8.22 7.38 4.87
CA HIS A 81 8.29 8.85 4.86
C HIS A 81 7.46 9.54 3.74
N GLY A 82 6.28 8.98 3.45
CA GLY A 82 5.35 9.50 2.44
C GLY A 82 5.56 8.93 1.03
N GLU A 83 6.59 8.10 0.82
CA GLU A 83 6.86 7.47 -0.47
C GLU A 83 6.48 5.99 -0.46
N LEU A 84 5.89 5.50 -1.56
CA LEU A 84 5.65 4.07 -1.75
C LEU A 84 6.97 3.31 -1.75
N GLN A 85 7.04 2.27 -0.93
CA GLN A 85 8.26 1.51 -0.71
C GLN A 85 7.93 0.05 -0.37
N ASP A 86 8.57 -0.87 -1.08
CA ASP A 86 8.54 -2.29 -0.72
C ASP A 86 9.15 -2.44 0.68
N PRO A 87 8.40 -2.99 1.66
CA PRO A 87 8.90 -3.14 3.02
C PRO A 87 9.92 -4.29 3.15
N SER A 88 9.95 -5.20 2.17
CA SER A 88 10.94 -6.27 2.05
C SER A 88 11.01 -6.78 0.60
N PRO A 89 12.06 -7.51 0.20
CA PRO A 89 12.15 -8.06 -1.16
C PRO A 89 10.95 -8.92 -1.58
N LYS A 90 10.27 -9.58 -0.64
CA LYS A 90 9.16 -10.51 -0.92
C LYS A 90 7.76 -9.89 -0.79
N VAL A 91 7.66 -8.65 -0.33
CA VAL A 91 6.38 -7.98 -0.07
C VAL A 91 6.30 -6.73 -0.94
N PRO A 92 5.30 -6.61 -1.82
CA PRO A 92 5.16 -5.43 -2.66
C PRO A 92 4.68 -4.23 -1.86
N ALA A 93 5.06 -3.03 -2.31
CA ALA A 93 4.59 -1.78 -1.74
C ALA A 93 3.06 -1.63 -1.83
N VAL A 94 2.43 -2.18 -2.87
CA VAL A 94 0.98 -2.09 -3.08
C VAL A 94 0.42 -3.46 -3.36
N ARG A 95 -0.71 -3.78 -2.72
CA ARG A 95 -1.53 -4.94 -3.05
C ARG A 95 -3.00 -4.56 -3.06
N GLY A 96 -3.69 -4.93 -4.15
CA GLY A 96 -5.13 -4.76 -4.30
C GLY A 96 -5.84 -6.09 -4.47
N TYR A 97 -7.08 -6.14 -4.01
CA TYR A 97 -7.85 -7.39 -3.91
C TYR A 97 -9.14 -7.32 -4.70
N TYR A 98 -9.63 -8.47 -5.12
CA TYR A 98 -11.00 -8.66 -5.56
C TYR A 98 -11.98 -8.59 -4.39
N ALA A 99 -13.28 -8.62 -4.70
CA ALA A 99 -14.31 -8.61 -3.66
C ALA A 99 -14.26 -9.90 -2.81
N ASP A 100 -13.93 -11.04 -3.40
CA ASP A 100 -13.77 -12.33 -2.69
C ASP A 100 -12.50 -12.40 -1.83
N GLY A 101 -11.64 -11.36 -1.87
CA GLY A 101 -10.39 -11.29 -1.10
C GLY A 101 -9.18 -11.90 -1.80
N SER A 102 -9.35 -12.49 -2.99
CA SER A 102 -8.21 -12.93 -3.81
C SER A 102 -7.40 -11.73 -4.34
N VAL A 103 -6.12 -11.93 -4.63
CA VAL A 103 -5.24 -10.85 -5.12
C VAL A 103 -5.62 -10.47 -6.54
N HIS A 104 -5.88 -9.19 -6.75
CA HIS A 104 -6.16 -8.62 -8.08
C HIS A 104 -4.91 -8.05 -8.72
N TYR A 105 -4.10 -7.32 -7.96
CA TYR A 105 -2.85 -6.76 -8.45
C TYR A 105 -1.84 -6.51 -7.33
N GLU A 106 -0.58 -6.44 -7.73
CA GLU A 106 0.54 -6.06 -6.89
C GLU A 106 1.41 -5.07 -7.66
N GLU A 107 1.91 -4.05 -6.97
CA GLU A 107 2.89 -3.12 -7.52
C GLU A 107 4.07 -2.95 -6.57
N ARG A 108 5.26 -2.94 -7.15
CA ARG A 108 6.56 -2.83 -6.48
C ARG A 108 7.11 -1.43 -6.63
N TYR A 109 7.65 -0.89 -5.54
CA TYR A 109 8.23 0.45 -5.53
C TYR A 109 9.52 0.51 -4.71
N GLN A 110 10.44 1.36 -5.16
CA GLN A 110 11.61 1.78 -4.41
C GLN A 110 11.69 3.30 -4.47
N THR A 111 11.76 3.95 -3.31
CA THR A 111 11.82 5.42 -3.15
C THR A 111 10.80 6.17 -4.00
N GLY A 112 9.54 5.72 -3.92
CA GLY A 112 8.42 6.30 -4.65
C GLY A 112 8.38 5.99 -6.16
N LYS A 113 9.38 5.30 -6.70
CA LYS A 113 9.44 4.91 -8.12
C LYS A 113 9.06 3.46 -8.31
N ARG A 114 8.23 3.17 -9.32
CA ARG A 114 7.98 1.78 -9.74
C ARG A 114 9.28 1.13 -10.18
N GLN A 115 9.58 -0.04 -9.66
CA GLN A 115 10.77 -0.81 -10.00
C GLN A 115 10.48 -2.28 -9.80
N ASP A 116 11.13 -3.13 -10.59
CA ASP A 116 11.07 -4.57 -10.36
C ASP A 116 11.54 -4.93 -8.94
N GLY A 117 10.97 -6.01 -8.41
CA GLY A 117 11.35 -6.52 -7.09
C GLY A 117 12.81 -6.98 -7.08
N LYS A 118 13.48 -6.82 -5.94
CA LYS A 118 14.86 -7.32 -5.74
C LYS A 118 14.99 -8.84 -5.86
N ASP A 119 13.87 -9.55 -5.82
CA ASP A 119 13.73 -10.98 -6.06
C ASP A 119 13.51 -11.34 -7.55
N GLY A 120 13.58 -10.36 -8.46
CA GLY A 120 13.35 -10.54 -9.89
C GLY A 120 11.87 -10.54 -10.30
N THR A 121 10.94 -10.29 -9.38
CA THR A 121 9.51 -10.17 -9.72
C THR A 121 9.23 -8.89 -10.50
N ALA A 122 8.28 -8.94 -11.44
CA ALA A 122 7.90 -7.77 -12.24
C ALA A 122 7.30 -6.67 -11.35
N ALA A 123 7.58 -5.41 -11.71
CA ALA A 123 7.11 -4.26 -10.95
C ALA A 123 5.59 -4.19 -10.83
N ILE A 124 4.86 -4.68 -11.83
CA ILE A 124 3.40 -4.80 -11.77
C ILE A 124 3.01 -6.22 -12.16
N ARG A 125 2.17 -6.85 -11.33
CA ARG A 125 1.50 -8.10 -11.65
C ARG A 125 0.00 -7.94 -11.46
N LYS A 126 -0.78 -8.47 -12.39
CA LYS A 126 -2.25 -8.46 -12.34
C LYS A 126 -2.77 -9.86 -12.58
N TRP A 127 -3.70 -10.30 -11.78
CA TRP A 127 -4.35 -11.61 -11.89
C TRP A 127 -5.78 -11.45 -12.40
N ARG A 128 -6.37 -12.57 -12.81
CA ARG A 128 -7.81 -12.73 -12.98
C ARG A 128 -8.41 -13.24 -11.67
N ASN A 129 -9.74 -13.23 -11.57
CA ASN A 129 -10.44 -13.72 -10.38
C ASN A 129 -10.27 -15.23 -10.15
N ASP A 130 -9.90 -16.00 -11.18
CA ASP A 130 -9.55 -17.42 -11.06
C ASP A 130 -8.12 -17.66 -10.55
N GLY A 131 -7.38 -16.60 -10.24
CA GLY A 131 -5.99 -16.66 -9.77
C GLY A 131 -4.95 -16.79 -10.89
N SER A 132 -5.34 -16.88 -12.17
CA SER A 132 -4.40 -16.91 -13.28
C SER A 132 -3.77 -15.53 -13.52
N LEU A 133 -2.47 -15.52 -13.86
CA LEU A 133 -1.75 -14.28 -14.14
C LEU A 133 -2.18 -13.71 -15.49
N ARG A 134 -2.63 -12.45 -15.49
CA ARG A 134 -3.14 -11.73 -16.67
C ARG A 134 -2.08 -10.85 -17.33
N HIS A 135 -1.32 -10.12 -16.51
CA HIS A 135 -0.30 -9.17 -17.00
C HIS A 135 0.88 -9.11 -16.04
N GLU A 136 2.07 -9.00 -16.63
CA GLU A 136 3.29 -8.55 -15.96
C GLU A 136 3.87 -7.36 -16.72
N MET A 137 4.39 -6.38 -15.99
CA MET A 137 5.08 -5.24 -16.58
C MET A 137 6.34 -4.93 -15.81
N ARG A 138 7.44 -4.79 -16.54
CA ARG A 138 8.77 -4.54 -16.00
C ARG A 138 9.05 -3.05 -15.92
N TYR A 139 9.64 -2.59 -14.81
CA TYR A 139 10.01 -1.20 -14.62
C TYR A 139 11.41 -1.04 -14.02
N GLU A 140 12.10 0.01 -14.46
CA GLU A 140 13.38 0.46 -13.94
C GLU A 140 13.31 1.97 -13.75
N ASP A 141 13.60 2.44 -12.53
CA ASP A 141 13.56 3.86 -12.15
C ASP A 141 12.29 4.60 -12.57
N GLY A 142 11.13 3.95 -12.37
CA GLY A 142 9.82 4.50 -12.71
C GLY A 142 9.47 4.46 -14.21
N ARG A 143 10.36 3.93 -15.06
CA ARG A 143 10.15 3.80 -16.51
C ARG A 143 9.84 2.35 -16.86
N ARG A 144 8.85 2.15 -17.72
CA ARG A 144 8.51 0.81 -18.22
C ARG A 144 9.62 0.31 -19.15
N ALA A 145 10.20 -0.85 -18.82
CA ALA A 145 11.27 -1.47 -19.60
C ALA A 145 10.74 -2.06 -20.93
N ASP A 146 9.46 -2.47 -20.96
CA ASP A 146 8.81 -2.97 -22.17
C ASP A 146 8.24 -1.80 -23.01
N ARG A 147 9.10 -1.17 -23.83
CA ARG A 147 8.63 -0.67 -25.13
C ARG A 147 8.77 -1.81 -26.12
N PRO A 148 7.75 -2.17 -26.93
CA PRO A 148 8.04 -2.91 -28.15
C PRO A 148 9.04 -2.08 -28.95
N SER A 149 10.15 -2.68 -29.33
CA SER A 149 10.96 -2.15 -30.42
C SER A 149 10.02 -1.97 -31.62
N ARG A 150 9.93 -0.76 -32.16
CA ARG A 150 9.49 -0.57 -33.55
C ARG A 150 10.54 -1.26 -34.42
N VAL A 151 10.43 -2.58 -34.60
CA VAL A 151 11.19 -3.27 -35.65
C VAL A 151 10.40 -3.11 -36.94
N ALA A 152 10.90 -2.17 -37.72
CA ALA A 152 10.78 -1.99 -39.16
C ALA A 152 9.85 -2.97 -39.90
N ALA A 153 8.71 -2.46 -40.38
CA ALA A 153 8.23 -2.84 -41.69
C ALA A 153 9.24 -2.26 -42.70
N ARG A 154 10.12 -3.11 -43.23
CA ARG A 154 10.95 -2.79 -44.39
C ARG A 154 10.44 -3.60 -45.58
N ALA A 155 10.06 -2.83 -46.60
CA ALA A 155 9.88 -3.12 -48.03
C ALA A 155 9.01 -4.32 -48.41
#